data_AF-A0A417U996-F1
#
_entry.id   AF-A0A417U996-F1
#
_cell.length_a   1.000
_cell.length_b   1.000
_cell.length_c   1.000
_cell.angle_alpha   90.00
_cell.angle_beta   90.00
_cell.angle_gamma   90.00
#
_symmetry.space_group_name_H-M   'P 1'
#
loop_
_entity.id
_entity.type
_entity.pdbx_description
1 polymer ?
#
loop_
_entity_poly.entity_id
_entity_poly.type
_entity_poly.pdbx_seq_one_letter_code
_entity_poly.pdbx_strand_id
1 'polypeptide(L)'
;MVDRIVKEINICLENDCYISALGMALTLPDICGKAKYPQWKKQNVGLRYKKWYDEYIGFREIPSGPHSEDFSYLSGEVVYSLRNCLLHQGTPNIDNNKITEKRCKMDYFILVINKDEHITSSEFALNYDGARSDCGMKVDLYSLCGKLTRAASDYYHSNKELFDFFQYQLIQ
;
A
#
# COMPACT_ATOMS: atom_id res chain seq x y z
N MET A 1 -13.89 -10.53 10.29
CA MET A 1 -13.09 -10.78 9.07
C MET A 1 -11.80 -9.98 9.07
N VAL A 2 -11.83 -8.64 9.09
CA VAL A 2 -10.62 -7.80 9.08
C VAL A 2 -9.62 -8.19 10.18
N ASP A 3 -10.07 -8.35 11.43
CA ASP A 3 -9.20 -8.80 12.54
C ASP A 3 -8.53 -10.14 12.29
N ARG A 4 -9.22 -11.05 11.59
CA ARG A 4 -8.68 -12.37 11.25
C ARG A 4 -7.62 -12.26 10.16
N ILE A 5 -7.88 -11.46 9.13
CA ILE A 5 -6.90 -11.14 8.08
C ILE A 5 -5.64 -10.51 8.69
N VAL A 6 -5.80 -9.51 9.58
CA VAL A 6 -4.67 -8.86 10.27
C VAL A 6 -3.88 -9.86 11.11
N LYS A 7 -4.57 -10.73 11.86
CA LYS A 7 -3.92 -11.81 12.61
C LYS A 7 -3.12 -12.74 11.70
N GLU A 8 -3.70 -13.18 10.59
CA GLU A 8 -3.04 -14.07 9.63
C GLU A 8 -1.84 -13.38 8.95
N ILE A 9 -1.92 -12.08 8.63
CA ILE A 9 -0.78 -11.29 8.13
C ILE A 9 0.37 -11.30 9.14
N ASN A 10 0.08 -11.05 10.41
CA ASN A 10 1.12 -11.02 11.46
C ASN A 10 1.76 -12.40 11.65
N ILE A 11 0.98 -13.48 11.63
CA ILE A 11 1.52 -14.85 11.66
C ILE A 11 2.43 -15.10 10.45
N CYS A 12 2.05 -14.65 9.26
CA CYS A 12 2.91 -14.75 8.08
C CYS A 12 4.22 -13.97 8.25
N LEU A 13 4.18 -12.76 8.81
CA LEU A 13 5.37 -11.95 9.07
C LEU A 13 6.30 -12.56 10.14
N GLU A 14 5.73 -13.21 11.16
CA GLU A 14 6.48 -13.93 12.21
C GLU A 14 7.14 -15.21 11.69
N ASN A 15 6.60 -15.81 10.64
CA ASN A 15 7.08 -17.06 10.04
C ASN A 15 7.77 -16.85 8.68
N ASP A 16 8.23 -15.63 8.39
CA ASP A 16 8.98 -15.27 7.18
C ASP A 16 8.24 -15.55 5.86
N CYS A 17 6.92 -15.66 5.90
CA CYS A 17 6.02 -15.79 4.75
C CYS A 17 5.73 -14.41 4.13
N TYR A 18 6.77 -13.67 3.74
CA TYR A 18 6.70 -12.25 3.40
C TYR A 18 5.78 -11.91 2.23
N ILE A 19 5.83 -12.68 1.14
CA ILE A 19 5.00 -12.43 -0.04
C ILE A 19 3.52 -12.71 0.26
N SER A 20 3.23 -13.73 1.08
CA SER A 20 1.88 -14.03 1.56
C SER A 20 1.35 -12.91 2.47
N ALA A 21 2.18 -12.43 3.41
CA ALA A 21 1.85 -11.31 4.28
C ALA A 21 1.54 -10.04 3.46
N LEU A 22 2.44 -9.68 2.53
CA LEU A 22 2.28 -8.51 1.67
C LEU A 22 1.05 -8.62 0.78
N GLY A 23 0.86 -9.77 0.11
CA GLY A 23 -0.29 -10.00 -0.76
C GLY A 23 -1.61 -9.82 -0.02
N MET A 24 -1.70 -10.33 1.21
CA MET A 24 -2.90 -10.21 2.02
C MET A 24 -3.07 -8.79 2.60
N ALA A 25 -1.99 -8.14 3.06
CA ALA A 25 -2.02 -6.75 3.54
C ALA A 25 -2.50 -5.78 2.45
N LEU A 26 -2.05 -5.98 1.21
CA LEU A 26 -2.47 -5.20 0.05
C LEU A 26 -3.95 -5.39 -0.31
N THR A 27 -4.68 -6.35 0.26
CA THR A 27 -6.14 -6.43 0.08
C THR A 27 -6.92 -5.54 1.04
N LEU A 28 -6.31 -5.08 2.13
CA LEU A 28 -7.03 -4.35 3.18
C LEU A 28 -7.64 -3.02 2.68
N PRO A 29 -6.95 -2.20 1.86
CA PRO A 29 -7.57 -0.99 1.32
C PRO A 29 -8.74 -1.27 0.36
N ASP A 30 -8.77 -2.42 -0.33
CA ASP A 30 -9.95 -2.84 -1.10
C ASP A 30 -11.16 -3.09 -0.21
N ILE A 31 -10.94 -3.82 0.91
CA ILE A 31 -11.99 -4.18 1.86
C ILE A 31 -12.53 -2.92 2.54
N CYS A 32 -11.65 -2.07 3.08
CA CYS A 32 -12.03 -0.85 3.76
C CYS A 32 -12.60 0.20 2.79
N GLY A 33 -12.05 0.32 1.58
CA GLY A 33 -12.60 1.17 0.54
C GLY A 33 -14.00 0.75 0.08
N LYS A 34 -14.28 -0.56 0.03
CA LYS A 34 -15.64 -1.08 -0.25
C LYS A 34 -16.64 -0.66 0.84
N ALA A 35 -16.24 -0.76 2.11
CA ALA A 35 -17.06 -0.36 3.25
C ALA A 35 -17.31 1.15 3.26
N LYS A 36 -16.26 1.96 3.04
CA LYS A 36 -16.36 3.43 3.09
C LYS A 36 -17.11 4.04 1.91
N TYR A 37 -16.95 3.48 0.72
CA TYR A 37 -17.49 4.04 -0.51
C TYR A 37 -18.41 3.02 -1.23
N PRO A 38 -19.52 2.60 -0.60
CA PRO A 38 -20.41 1.59 -1.20
C PRO A 38 -21.08 2.09 -2.49
N GLN A 39 -21.24 3.40 -2.65
CA GLN A 39 -21.83 4.04 -3.84
C GLN A 39 -20.96 3.91 -5.11
N TRP A 40 -19.65 3.65 -4.96
CA TRP A 40 -18.77 3.44 -6.10
C TRP A 40 -18.88 1.99 -6.58
N LYS A 41 -19.50 1.81 -7.75
CA LYS A 41 -19.74 0.51 -8.40
C LYS A 41 -18.46 -0.32 -8.56
N LYS A 42 -18.61 -1.63 -8.81
CA LYS A 42 -17.48 -2.58 -9.01
C LYS A 42 -16.44 -2.13 -10.04
N GLN A 43 -16.82 -1.34 -11.03
CA GLN A 43 -15.89 -0.79 -12.04
C GLN A 43 -14.89 0.22 -11.44
N ASN A 44 -15.17 0.75 -10.25
CA ASN A 44 -14.39 1.77 -9.57
C ASN A 44 -13.64 1.21 -8.34
N VAL A 45 -13.35 -0.10 -8.31
CA VAL A 45 -12.58 -0.73 -7.22
C VAL A 45 -11.25 -0.02 -7.01
N GLY A 46 -10.49 0.22 -8.07
CA GLY A 46 -9.24 0.96 -7.96
C GLY A 46 -9.40 2.38 -7.45
N LEU A 47 -10.51 3.06 -7.76
CA LEU A 47 -10.76 4.41 -7.24
C LEU A 47 -11.00 4.37 -5.72
N ARG A 48 -11.79 3.40 -5.23
CA ARG A 48 -12.03 3.19 -3.79
C ARG A 48 -10.75 2.87 -3.04
N TYR A 49 -9.94 1.96 -3.60
CA TYR A 49 -8.66 1.58 -3.03
C TYR A 49 -7.77 2.79 -2.83
N LYS A 50 -7.51 3.52 -3.92
CA LYS A 50 -6.59 4.65 -3.93
C LYS A 50 -7.04 5.73 -2.95
N LYS A 51 -8.31 6.10 -3.02
CA LYS A 51 -8.88 7.11 -2.14
C LYS A 51 -8.82 6.71 -0.67
N TRP A 52 -9.17 5.46 -0.34
CA TRP A 52 -9.08 4.99 1.04
C TRP A 52 -7.63 5.02 1.52
N TYR A 53 -6.69 4.50 0.73
CA TYR A 53 -5.28 4.52 1.09
C TYR A 53 -4.78 5.95 1.33
N ASP A 54 -5.06 6.88 0.42
CA ASP A 54 -4.60 8.27 0.52
C ASP A 54 -5.17 8.97 1.77
N GLU A 55 -6.45 8.75 2.10
CA GLU A 55 -7.12 9.37 3.25
C GLU A 55 -6.63 8.83 4.60
N TYR A 56 -6.26 7.54 4.69
CA TYR A 56 -5.95 6.89 5.97
C TYR A 56 -4.45 6.63 6.19
N ILE A 57 -3.65 6.59 5.14
CA ILE A 57 -2.23 6.26 5.18
C ILE A 57 -1.42 7.28 4.39
N GLY A 58 -1.73 7.44 3.09
CA GLY A 58 -0.91 8.16 2.12
C GLY A 58 -0.63 9.62 2.48
N PHE A 59 -1.54 10.30 3.18
CA PHE A 59 -1.31 11.68 3.66
C PHE A 59 -0.07 11.83 4.55
N ARG A 60 0.35 10.77 5.24
CA ARG A 60 1.56 10.75 6.09
C ARG A 60 2.83 10.41 5.33
N GLU A 61 2.69 9.86 4.13
CA GLU A 61 3.80 9.51 3.25
C GLU A 61 4.28 10.71 2.43
N ILE A 62 3.46 11.76 2.30
CA ILE A 62 3.80 12.96 1.55
C ILE A 62 4.99 13.67 2.24
N PRO A 63 6.13 13.86 1.54
CA PRO A 63 7.28 14.54 2.09
C PRO A 63 6.92 15.99 2.46
N SER A 64 7.52 16.48 3.55
CA SER A 64 7.35 17.86 4.00
C SER A 64 8.71 18.56 4.12
N GLY A 65 8.73 19.88 3.92
CA GLY A 65 9.94 20.69 3.94
C GLY A 65 10.36 21.21 2.55
N PRO A 66 11.49 21.94 2.48
CA PRO A 66 12.03 22.44 1.22
C PRO A 66 12.27 21.31 0.22
N HIS A 67 11.97 21.55 -1.07
CA HIS A 67 12.14 20.57 -2.14
C HIS A 67 11.28 19.30 -2.03
N SER A 68 10.24 19.28 -1.17
CA SER A 68 9.37 18.10 -1.01
C SER A 68 8.65 17.66 -2.29
N GLU A 69 8.46 18.57 -3.24
CA GLU A 69 7.85 18.28 -4.54
C GLU A 69 8.73 17.42 -5.44
N ASP A 70 10.05 17.41 -5.20
CA ASP A 70 11.03 16.62 -5.95
C ASP A 70 11.06 15.15 -5.50
N PHE A 71 10.53 14.84 -4.31
CA PHE A 71 10.55 13.50 -3.75
C PHE A 71 9.29 12.70 -4.11
N SER A 72 9.52 11.45 -4.51
CA SER A 72 8.47 10.45 -4.66
C SER A 72 7.98 9.97 -3.29
N TYR A 73 6.76 9.44 -3.26
CA TYR A 73 6.18 8.86 -2.05
C TYR A 73 5.21 7.74 -2.37
N LEU A 74 4.86 6.96 -1.35
CA LEU A 74 3.90 5.87 -1.46
C LEU A 74 2.47 6.41 -1.53
N SER A 75 2.09 6.92 -2.70
CA SER A 75 0.70 7.31 -2.97
C SER A 75 -0.20 6.09 -3.17
N GLY A 76 -1.51 6.29 -3.08
CA GLY A 76 -2.50 5.27 -3.36
C GLY A 76 -2.34 4.67 -4.76
N GLU A 77 -1.89 5.45 -5.75
CA GLU A 77 -1.59 4.94 -7.10
C GLU A 77 -0.42 3.97 -7.11
N VAL A 78 0.66 4.28 -6.39
CA VAL A 78 1.83 3.40 -6.27
C VAL A 78 1.43 2.10 -5.59
N VAL A 79 0.78 2.16 -4.44
CA VAL A 79 0.42 0.94 -3.68
C VAL A 79 -0.65 0.12 -4.40
N TYR A 80 -1.59 0.77 -5.10
CA TYR A 80 -2.55 0.05 -5.95
C TYR A 80 -1.87 -0.64 -7.14
N SER A 81 -0.87 0.01 -7.74
CA SER A 81 -0.05 -0.60 -8.80
C SER A 81 0.69 -1.83 -8.27
N LEU A 82 1.35 -1.72 -7.11
CA LEU A 82 2.01 -2.84 -6.43
C LEU A 82 1.07 -4.03 -6.20
N ARG A 83 -0.12 -3.75 -5.68
CA ARG A 83 -1.17 -4.75 -5.45
C ARG A 83 -1.57 -5.45 -6.73
N ASN A 84 -1.78 -4.74 -7.83
CA ASN A 84 -2.17 -5.35 -9.11
C ASN A 84 -1.03 -6.19 -9.70
N CYS A 85 0.20 -5.69 -9.68
CA CYS A 85 1.36 -6.42 -10.16
C CYS A 85 1.55 -7.72 -9.35
N LEU A 86 1.47 -7.65 -8.01
CA LEU A 86 1.63 -8.84 -7.18
C LEU A 86 0.50 -9.85 -7.39
N LEU A 87 -0.77 -9.41 -7.28
CA LEU A 87 -1.91 -10.33 -7.26
C LEU A 87 -2.34 -10.83 -8.65
N HIS A 88 -2.03 -10.10 -9.72
CA HIS A 88 -2.47 -10.45 -11.08
C HIS A 88 -1.34 -10.79 -12.04
N GLN A 89 -0.10 -10.37 -11.75
CA GLN A 89 1.06 -10.64 -12.60
C GLN A 89 2.14 -11.48 -11.88
N GLY A 90 1.96 -11.77 -10.59
CA GLY A 90 2.90 -12.57 -9.81
C GLY A 90 4.25 -11.89 -9.54
N THR A 91 4.33 -10.57 -9.70
CA THR A 91 5.57 -9.80 -9.48
C THR A 91 5.34 -8.61 -8.54
N PRO A 92 6.09 -8.49 -7.43
CA PRO A 92 5.94 -7.38 -6.49
C PRO A 92 6.69 -6.12 -6.98
N ASN A 93 6.25 -5.55 -8.10
CA ASN A 93 6.82 -4.35 -8.72
C ASN A 93 5.71 -3.32 -9.05
N ILE A 94 6.07 -2.19 -9.66
CA ILE A 94 5.19 -1.08 -10.01
C ILE A 94 5.09 -0.93 -11.53
N ASP A 95 3.88 -0.76 -12.04
CA ASP A 95 3.64 -0.32 -13.42
C ASP A 95 3.51 1.22 -13.48
N ASN A 96 4.56 1.89 -13.97
CA ASN A 96 4.59 3.35 -14.17
C ASN A 96 3.51 3.86 -15.13
N ASN A 97 2.98 3.03 -16.02
CA ASN A 97 1.90 3.44 -16.93
C ASN A 97 0.56 3.62 -16.20
N LYS A 98 0.44 3.12 -14.96
CA LYS A 98 -0.74 3.26 -14.11
C LYS A 98 -0.63 4.40 -13.11
N ILE A 99 0.53 5.06 -13.04
CA ILE A 99 0.78 6.21 -12.16
C ILE A 99 0.63 7.48 -12.98
N THR A 100 -0.30 8.34 -12.56
CA THR A 100 -0.59 9.62 -13.20
C THR A 100 0.24 10.75 -12.61
N GLU A 101 0.51 10.69 -11.30
CA GLU A 101 1.34 11.67 -10.61
C GLU A 101 2.81 11.54 -11.00
N LYS A 102 3.34 12.56 -11.69
CA LYS A 102 4.67 12.51 -12.31
C LYS A 102 5.80 12.25 -11.30
N ARG A 103 5.77 12.89 -10.13
CA ARG A 103 6.80 12.70 -9.08
C ARG A 103 6.79 11.30 -8.46
N CYS A 104 5.68 10.56 -8.60
CA CYS A 104 5.56 9.18 -8.12
C CYS A 104 6.00 8.15 -9.17
N LYS A 105 6.42 8.57 -10.37
CA LYS A 105 7.03 7.67 -11.37
C LYS A 105 8.50 7.43 -11.03
N MET A 106 8.92 6.17 -11.09
CA MET A 106 10.22 5.72 -10.60
C MET A 106 10.89 4.77 -11.60
N ASP A 107 12.20 4.82 -11.73
CA ASP A 107 12.97 3.97 -12.65
C ASP A 107 13.13 2.55 -12.10
N TYR A 108 13.16 2.41 -10.77
CA TYR A 108 13.17 1.12 -10.08
C TYR A 108 12.41 1.17 -8.75
N PHE A 109 11.88 0.02 -8.35
CA PHE A 109 11.18 -0.21 -7.10
C PHE A 109 11.78 -1.43 -6.41
N ILE A 110 12.08 -1.31 -5.12
CA ILE A 110 12.73 -2.36 -4.33
C ILE A 110 11.93 -2.57 -3.05
N LEU A 111 11.55 -3.83 -2.80
CA LEU A 111 11.09 -4.26 -1.50
C LEU A 111 12.28 -4.68 -0.64
N VAL A 112 12.34 -4.16 0.58
CA VAL A 112 13.35 -4.49 1.57
C VAL A 112 12.68 -5.22 2.73
N ILE A 113 13.38 -6.18 3.32
CA ILE A 113 12.93 -6.92 4.51
C ILE A 113 13.85 -6.52 5.66
N ASN A 114 13.42 -5.56 6.48
CA ASN A 114 14.14 -5.17 7.68
C ASN A 114 13.31 -5.49 8.92
N LYS A 115 13.75 -6.49 9.70
CA LYS A 115 13.09 -6.86 10.97
C LYS A 115 13.34 -5.85 12.09
N ASP A 116 14.49 -5.17 12.05
CA ASP A 116 15.00 -4.36 13.16
C ASP A 116 14.96 -2.83 12.90
N GLU A 117 14.83 -2.39 11.64
CA GLU A 117 14.79 -0.97 11.28
C GLU A 117 13.67 -0.65 10.27
N HIS A 118 12.66 0.11 10.69
CA HIS A 118 11.61 0.60 9.80
C HIS A 118 12.15 1.71 8.89
N ILE A 119 12.61 1.35 7.70
CA ILE A 119 13.06 2.31 6.69
C ILE A 119 11.91 2.62 5.73
N THR A 120 11.48 3.88 5.69
CA THR A 120 10.82 4.43 4.49
C THR A 120 11.84 5.34 3.83
N SER A 121 12.60 4.85 2.86
CA SER A 121 13.59 5.67 2.13
C SER A 121 13.17 5.77 0.67
N SER A 122 12.59 6.91 0.30
CA SER A 122 12.63 7.36 -1.08
C SER A 122 14.09 7.72 -1.41
N GLU A 123 14.64 7.11 -2.46
CA GLU A 123 15.98 7.46 -2.95
C GLU A 123 15.81 8.40 -4.13
N PHE A 124 16.15 9.67 -3.90
CA PHE A 124 16.25 10.67 -4.95
C PHE A 124 17.72 10.98 -5.17
N ALA A 125 18.22 10.67 -6.35
CA ALA A 125 19.52 11.17 -6.80
C ALA A 125 19.27 12.34 -7.77
N LEU A 126 20.09 13.39 -7.65
CA LEU A 126 20.22 14.46 -8.64
C LEU A 126 21.57 14.28 -9.31
N ASN A 127 21.63 14.31 -10.65
CA ASN A 127 22.91 14.44 -11.32
C ASN A 127 23.46 15.87 -11.09
N TYR A 128 24.78 16.00 -11.04
CA TYR A 128 25.48 17.28 -10.84
C TYR A 128 25.15 18.35 -11.90
N ASP A 129 24.61 17.94 -13.05
CA ASP A 129 24.22 18.78 -14.18
C ASP A 129 22.74 19.20 -14.17
N GLY A 130 21.97 18.83 -13.14
CA GLY A 130 20.54 19.11 -13.04
C GLY A 130 19.66 18.27 -13.96
N ALA A 131 20.22 17.28 -14.68
CA ALA A 131 19.44 16.29 -15.39
C ALA A 131 18.82 15.28 -14.40
N ARG A 132 17.65 14.73 -14.77
CA ARG A 132 16.95 13.72 -13.95
C ARG A 132 17.87 12.49 -13.82
N SER A 133 18.40 12.27 -12.62
CA SER A 133 19.06 11.03 -12.24
C SER A 133 18.02 9.98 -11.88
N ASP A 134 18.44 8.72 -11.86
CA ASP A 134 17.59 7.57 -11.55
C ASP A 134 16.79 7.83 -10.27
N CYS A 135 15.46 7.81 -10.37
CA CYS A 135 14.53 8.01 -9.26
C CYS A 135 14.04 6.65 -8.77
N GLY A 136 14.46 6.25 -7.58
CA GLY A 136 14.17 4.93 -7.01
C GLY A 136 13.30 5.00 -5.77
N MET A 137 12.59 3.91 -5.48
CA MET A 137 11.87 3.76 -4.22
C MET A 137 12.21 2.45 -3.54
N LYS A 138 12.64 2.54 -2.27
CA LYS A 138 12.82 1.40 -1.38
C LYS A 138 11.72 1.40 -0.33
N VAL A 139 11.02 0.27 -0.24
CA VAL A 139 9.90 0.10 0.68
C VAL A 139 10.18 -1.06 1.61
N ASP A 140 10.25 -0.78 2.90
CA ASP A 140 10.28 -1.83 3.91
C ASP A 140 8.94 -2.56 3.98
N LEU A 141 8.98 -3.87 3.75
CA LEU A 141 7.80 -4.72 3.69
C LEU A 141 7.09 -4.78 5.05
N TYR A 142 7.84 -4.84 6.16
CA TYR A 142 7.27 -4.85 7.50
C TYR A 142 6.52 -3.56 7.79
N SER A 143 7.14 -2.42 7.52
CA SER A 143 6.56 -1.09 7.68
C SER A 143 5.28 -0.94 6.85
N LEU A 144 5.31 -1.33 5.57
CA LEU A 144 4.13 -1.26 4.71
C LEU A 144 2.99 -2.15 5.24
N CYS A 145 3.28 -3.42 5.58
CA CYS A 145 2.27 -4.31 6.14
C CYS A 145 1.70 -3.76 7.46
N GLY A 146 2.55 -3.25 8.35
CA GLY A 146 2.14 -2.66 9.63
C GLY A 146 1.27 -1.41 9.46
N LYS A 147 1.61 -0.51 8.54
CA LYS A 147 0.78 0.67 8.21
C LYS A 147 -0.60 0.25 7.71
N LEU A 148 -0.66 -0.72 6.80
CA LEU A 148 -1.90 -1.24 6.22
C LEU A 148 -2.78 -1.93 7.27
N THR A 149 -2.20 -2.84 8.07
CA THR A 149 -2.95 -3.58 9.10
C THR A 149 -3.50 -2.65 10.17
N ARG A 150 -2.68 -1.72 10.68
CA ARG A 150 -3.10 -0.76 11.70
C ARG A 150 -4.24 0.12 11.22
N ALA A 151 -4.08 0.77 10.07
CA ALA A 151 -5.12 1.64 9.52
C ALA A 151 -6.43 0.88 9.23
N ALA A 152 -6.34 -0.36 8.74
CA ALA A 152 -7.50 -1.17 8.44
C ALA A 152 -8.23 -1.64 9.72
N SER A 153 -7.49 -2.07 10.75
CA SER A 153 -8.05 -2.42 12.06
C SER A 153 -8.74 -1.22 12.71
N ASP A 154 -8.06 -0.06 12.77
CA ASP A 154 -8.62 1.16 13.34
C ASP A 154 -9.92 1.56 12.62
N TYR A 155 -9.92 1.56 11.28
CA TYR A 155 -11.10 1.89 10.49
C TYR A 155 -12.22 0.86 10.69
N TYR A 156 -11.91 -0.44 10.71
CA TYR A 156 -12.90 -1.49 10.94
C TYR A 156 -13.56 -1.38 12.31
N HIS A 157 -12.78 -1.15 13.37
CA HIS A 157 -13.33 -1.06 14.73
C HIS A 157 -14.22 0.16 14.94
N SER A 158 -13.92 1.28 14.28
CA SER A 158 -14.74 2.49 14.35
C SER A 158 -15.98 2.48 13.46
N ASN A 159 -16.10 1.55 12.51
CA ASN A 159 -17.16 1.57 11.48
C ASN A 159 -17.71 0.17 11.17
N LYS A 160 -17.82 -0.70 12.18
CA LYS A 160 -18.16 -2.13 11.99
C LYS A 160 -19.44 -2.35 11.18
N GLU A 161 -20.41 -1.46 11.36
CA GLU A 161 -21.71 -1.46 10.68
C GLU A 161 -21.61 -1.27 9.15
N LEU A 162 -20.54 -0.64 8.66
CA LEU A 162 -20.30 -0.45 7.21
C LEU A 162 -19.78 -1.72 6.51
N PHE A 163 -19.46 -2.76 7.27
CA PHE A 163 -18.91 -4.03 6.76
C PHE A 163 -19.97 -5.14 6.71
N ASP A 164 -21.18 -4.79 6.26
CA ASP A 164 -22.35 -5.68 6.14
C ASP A 164 -22.21 -6.79 5.07
N PHE A 165 -21.17 -6.73 4.26
CA PHE A 165 -20.93 -7.63 3.13
C PHE A 165 -20.12 -8.88 3.46
N PHE A 166 -19.73 -9.07 4.73
CA PHE A 166 -19.07 -10.30 5.15
C PHE A 166 -20.11 -11.43 5.33
N GLN A 167 -20.28 -12.25 4.30
CA GLN A 167 -21.19 -13.39 4.29
C GLN A 167 -20.40 -14.68 4.02
N TYR A 168 -19.85 -15.29 5.07
CA TYR A 168 -19.14 -16.56 4.97
C TYR A 168 -19.22 -17.37 6.28
N GLN A 169 -19.04 -18.67 6.17
CA GLN A 169 -18.83 -19.58 7.30
C GLN A 169 -17.54 -20.36 7.04
N LEU A 170 -16.71 -20.49 8.07
CA LEU A 170 -15.53 -21.33 8.02
C LEU A 170 -15.74 -22.48 9.00
N ILE A 171 -15.79 -23.71 8.49
CA ILE A 171 -15.93 -24.93 9.27
C ILE A 171 -14.55 -25.60 9.30
N GLN A 172 -14.10 -26.00 10.49
CA GLN A 172 -12.85 -26.74 10.72
C GLN A 172 -13.17 -28.15 11.17
#